data_AF-A0AAZ3NQT8-F1
#
_entry.id   AF-A0AAZ3NQT8-F1
#
_cell.length_a   1.000
_cell.length_b   1.000
_cell.length_c   1.000
_cell.angle_alpha   90.00
_cell.angle_beta   90.00
_cell.angle_gamma   90.00
#
_symmetry.space_group_name_H-M   'P 1'
#
loop_
_entity.id
_entity.type
_entity.pdbx_description
1 polymer ?
#
loop_
_entity_poly.entity_id
_entity_poly.type
_entity_poly.pdbx_seq_one_letter_code
_entity_poly.pdbx_strand_id
1 'polypeptide(L)'
;MPPQVRRRRTQSVKNALPVPSPTALLRALCVNHTDCASLGRKTVLRGTCWHDNLCALSCEELKDGGEFKLLRTFLPDFFTHHKMRVVKLRKLVWRLMATEEEQEHQQEQQQHPASSLSQSGQRGLLQGQVKDWIRDASEEDLRRLPEILRKTHQSVMAERLEGKMRELQEASECNSVRNGVTSSPHCDVEEVSQSE
;
A
#
# COMPACT_ATOMS: atom_id res chain seq x y z
N MET A 1 -37.17 -14.80 17.48
CA MET A 1 -36.44 -13.97 16.49
C MET A 1 -35.01 -13.79 16.98
N PRO A 2 -33.99 -14.26 16.24
CA PRO A 2 -32.61 -14.06 16.67
C PRO A 2 -32.20 -12.58 16.48
N PRO A 3 -31.30 -12.06 17.34
CA PRO A 3 -30.90 -10.67 17.30
C PRO A 3 -30.04 -10.39 16.06
N GLN A 4 -30.35 -9.29 15.38
CA GLN A 4 -29.60 -8.77 14.24
C GLN A 4 -28.13 -8.52 14.65
N VAL A 5 -27.21 -9.31 14.09
CA VAL A 5 -25.77 -9.06 14.21
C VAL A 5 -25.48 -7.71 13.57
N ARG A 6 -25.23 -6.69 14.40
CA ARG A 6 -24.79 -5.37 13.92
C ARG A 6 -23.48 -5.55 13.15
N ARG A 7 -23.55 -5.45 11.82
CA ARG A 7 -22.37 -5.42 10.93
C ARG A 7 -21.44 -4.31 11.42
N ARG A 8 -20.26 -4.68 11.95
CA ARG A 8 -19.21 -3.71 12.25
C ARG A 8 -18.79 -3.06 10.92
N ARG A 9 -19.00 -1.75 10.79
CA ARG A 9 -18.47 -0.99 9.64
C ARG A 9 -16.95 -1.11 9.67
N THR A 10 -16.36 -1.54 8.57
CA THR A 10 -14.90 -1.56 8.42
C THR A 10 -14.41 -0.11 8.33
N GLN A 11 -13.36 0.22 9.08
CA GLN A 11 -12.78 1.56 9.15
C GLN A 11 -11.31 1.47 8.71
N SER A 12 -10.78 2.53 8.12
CA SER A 12 -9.37 2.67 7.79
C SER A 12 -8.71 3.74 8.64
N VAL A 13 -7.44 3.57 8.97
CA VAL A 13 -6.64 4.55 9.69
C VAL A 13 -6.17 5.63 8.71
N LYS A 14 -6.55 6.89 8.95
CA LYS A 14 -6.03 8.04 8.19
C LYS A 14 -5.24 8.97 9.12
N ASN A 15 -4.16 9.55 8.61
CA ASN A 15 -3.41 10.57 9.34
C ASN A 15 -4.30 11.80 9.54
N ALA A 16 -4.35 12.32 10.77
CA ALA A 16 -5.04 13.58 11.05
C ALA A 16 -4.32 14.74 10.34
N LEU A 17 -5.10 15.72 9.85
CA LEU A 17 -4.56 17.02 9.43
C LEU A 17 -3.79 17.67 10.59
N PRO A 18 -2.74 18.47 10.33
CA PRO A 18 -2.00 19.14 11.37
C PRO A 18 -2.94 20.10 12.12
N VAL A 19 -3.27 19.77 13.36
CA VAL A 19 -3.92 20.68 14.30
C VAL A 19 -2.86 21.63 14.86
N PRO A 20 -3.11 22.94 14.92
CA PRO A 20 -2.19 23.90 15.51
C PRO A 20 -2.30 23.84 17.03
N SER A 21 -1.71 22.83 17.68
CA SER A 21 -1.61 22.80 19.15
C SER A 21 -0.34 22.07 19.61
N PRO A 22 0.44 22.62 20.58
CA PRO A 22 1.75 22.08 20.94
C PRO A 22 1.75 20.75 21.72
N THR A 23 0.57 20.18 22.04
CA THR A 23 0.45 19.04 22.97
C THR A 23 -0.45 17.91 22.47
N ALA A 24 -0.81 17.87 21.19
CA ALA A 24 -1.60 16.77 20.63
C ALA A 24 -0.68 15.62 20.18
N LEU A 25 -0.72 14.49 20.90
CA LEU A 25 -0.29 13.20 20.36
C LEU A 25 -1.07 12.97 19.06
N LEU A 26 -0.39 12.81 17.93
CA LEU A 26 -1.03 12.58 16.62
C LEU A 26 -1.66 11.17 16.61
N ARG A 27 -2.82 11.01 17.24
CA ARG A 27 -3.60 9.77 17.17
C ARG A 27 -4.30 9.73 15.82
N ALA A 28 -3.90 8.79 14.97
CA ALA A 28 -4.59 8.54 13.73
C ALA A 28 -6.04 8.13 14.02
N LEU A 29 -7.00 8.81 13.38
CA LEU A 29 -8.42 8.53 13.58
C LEU A 29 -8.83 7.41 12.64
N CYS A 30 -9.59 6.45 13.16
CA CYS A 30 -10.28 5.49 12.33
C CYS A 30 -11.44 6.20 11.63
N VAL A 31 -11.43 6.19 10.30
CA VAL A 31 -12.46 6.80 9.46
C VAL A 31 -13.20 5.69 8.72
N ASN A 32 -14.51 5.85 8.53
CA ASN A 32 -15.27 4.92 7.69
C ASN A 32 -14.67 4.88 6.29
N HIS A 33 -14.70 3.71 5.66
CA HIS A 33 -14.33 3.62 4.26
C HIS A 33 -15.21 4.49 3.38
N THR A 34 -14.64 4.96 2.28
CA THR A 34 -15.36 5.60 1.19
C THR A 34 -16.48 4.67 0.71
N ASP A 35 -17.71 5.15 0.78
CA ASP A 35 -18.87 4.44 0.28
C ASP A 35 -19.00 4.66 -1.23
N CYS A 36 -18.41 3.75 -2.02
CA CYS A 36 -18.45 3.82 -3.48
C CYS A 36 -19.88 3.89 -4.02
N ALA A 37 -20.84 3.18 -3.40
CA ALA A 37 -22.22 3.14 -3.86
C ALA A 37 -22.90 4.50 -3.71
N SER A 38 -22.66 5.22 -2.60
CA SER A 38 -23.16 6.58 -2.40
C SER A 38 -22.64 7.59 -3.45
N LEU A 39 -21.49 7.28 -4.07
CA LEU A 39 -20.87 8.08 -5.13
C LEU A 39 -21.30 7.63 -6.54
N GLY A 40 -22.22 6.67 -6.66
CA GLY A 40 -22.61 6.09 -7.95
C GLY A 40 -21.49 5.26 -8.61
N ARG A 41 -20.54 4.74 -7.80
CA ARG A 41 -19.38 3.98 -8.25
C ARG A 41 -19.45 2.53 -7.77
N LYS A 42 -18.73 1.65 -8.46
CA LYS A 42 -18.51 0.27 -8.02
C LYS A 42 -17.26 0.19 -7.15
N THR A 43 -17.35 -0.55 -6.04
CA THR A 43 -16.16 -0.93 -5.26
C THR A 43 -15.38 -1.98 -6.03
N VAL A 44 -14.14 -1.67 -6.39
CA VAL A 44 -13.26 -2.58 -7.15
C VAL A 44 -12.26 -3.28 -6.26
N LEU A 45 -11.86 -2.62 -5.18
CA LEU A 45 -11.03 -3.21 -4.14
C LEU A 45 -11.61 -2.84 -2.78
N ARG A 46 -11.95 -3.84 -1.98
CA ARG A 46 -12.48 -3.62 -0.63
C ARG A 46 -11.36 -3.14 0.30
N GLY A 47 -11.64 -2.04 1.00
CA GLY A 47 -10.80 -1.45 2.02
C GLY A 47 -10.55 -2.38 3.21
N THR A 48 -9.45 -2.13 3.88
CA THR A 48 -9.05 -2.80 5.13
C THR A 48 -8.61 -1.73 6.15
N CYS A 49 -8.21 -2.12 7.36
CA CYS A 49 -7.86 -1.11 8.36
C CYS A 49 -6.69 -0.18 8.01
N TRP A 50 -5.94 -0.49 6.94
CA TRP A 50 -4.79 0.29 6.50
C TRP A 50 -4.93 0.93 5.12
N HIS A 51 -6.00 0.63 4.36
CA HIS A 51 -6.31 1.36 3.13
C HIS A 51 -7.81 1.51 2.90
N ASP A 52 -8.22 2.52 2.14
CA ASP A 52 -9.62 2.77 1.84
C ASP A 52 -10.19 1.81 0.76
N ASN A 53 -11.51 1.79 0.60
CA ASN A 53 -12.12 1.21 -0.61
C ASN A 53 -11.59 1.94 -1.85
N LEU A 54 -11.26 1.19 -2.89
CA LEU A 54 -11.04 1.76 -4.22
C LEU A 54 -12.33 1.67 -5.02
N CYS A 55 -12.70 2.78 -5.64
CA CYS A 55 -13.94 2.93 -6.39
C CYS A 55 -13.64 3.24 -7.86
N ALA A 56 -14.38 2.64 -8.78
CA ALA A 56 -14.38 3.00 -10.20
C ALA A 56 -15.82 3.29 -10.68
N LEU A 57 -15.96 4.18 -11.66
CA LEU A 57 -17.26 4.53 -12.26
C LEU A 57 -17.85 3.33 -13.01
N SER A 58 -17.01 2.62 -13.75
CA SER A 58 -17.39 1.43 -14.51
C SER A 58 -16.19 0.51 -14.69
N CYS A 59 -16.43 -0.69 -15.22
CA CYS A 59 -15.33 -1.59 -15.58
C CYS A 59 -14.52 -1.06 -16.76
N GLU A 60 -15.13 -0.23 -17.62
CA GLU A 60 -14.42 0.39 -18.73
C GLU A 60 -13.32 1.35 -18.25
N GLU A 61 -13.48 1.98 -17.07
CA GLU A 61 -12.42 2.79 -16.45
C GLU A 61 -11.20 1.96 -16.03
N LEU A 62 -11.35 0.64 -15.92
CA LEU A 62 -10.28 -0.28 -15.53
C LEU A 62 -9.64 -1.00 -16.71
N LYS A 63 -10.15 -0.81 -17.94
CA LYS A 63 -9.53 -1.40 -19.14
C LYS A 63 -8.35 -0.53 -19.59
N ASP A 64 -7.56 -1.09 -20.51
CA ASP A 64 -6.48 -0.38 -21.21
C ASP A 64 -5.51 0.35 -20.27
N GLY A 65 -5.21 -0.25 -19.10
CA GLY A 65 -4.27 0.29 -18.12
C GLY A 65 -4.91 1.13 -17.01
N GLY A 66 -6.22 1.34 -17.04
CA GLY A 66 -6.95 2.09 -16.03
C GLY A 66 -6.82 1.53 -14.60
N GLU A 67 -6.61 0.21 -14.46
CA GLU A 67 -6.31 -0.42 -13.18
C GLU A 67 -5.00 0.09 -12.54
N PHE A 68 -4.02 0.50 -13.35
CA PHE A 68 -2.76 1.06 -12.84
C PHE A 68 -2.94 2.45 -12.23
N LYS A 69 -3.95 3.21 -12.67
CA LYS A 69 -4.33 4.48 -12.01
C LYS A 69 -4.77 4.22 -10.58
N LEU A 70 -5.58 3.19 -10.34
CA LEU A 70 -5.98 2.80 -8.99
C LEU A 70 -4.83 2.18 -8.21
N LEU A 71 -3.99 1.36 -8.86
CA LEU A 71 -2.80 0.79 -8.23
C LEU A 71 -1.87 1.89 -7.69
N ARG A 72 -1.64 2.98 -8.44
CA ARG A 72 -0.85 4.14 -7.98
C ARG A 72 -1.42 4.78 -6.71
N THR A 73 -2.75 4.84 -6.57
CA THR A 73 -3.37 5.36 -5.33
C THR A 73 -3.22 4.43 -4.13
N PHE A 74 -3.12 3.13 -4.37
CA PHE A 74 -3.05 2.09 -3.35
C PHE A 74 -1.63 1.81 -2.85
N LEU A 75 -0.63 1.81 -3.74
CA LEU A 75 0.74 1.43 -3.43
C LEU A 75 1.38 2.23 -2.27
N PRO A 76 1.16 3.55 -2.12
CA PRO A 76 1.70 4.30 -0.99
C PRO A 76 1.25 3.76 0.37
N ASP A 77 -0.03 3.39 0.49
CA ASP A 77 -0.59 2.81 1.72
C ASP A 77 -0.04 1.40 1.95
N PHE A 78 0.09 0.61 0.88
CA PHE A 78 0.68 -0.72 0.91
C PHE A 78 2.11 -0.71 1.50
N PHE A 79 2.99 0.17 1.02
CA PHE A 79 4.37 0.28 1.53
C PHE A 79 4.49 0.95 2.89
N THR A 80 3.49 1.76 3.28
CA THR A 80 3.42 2.35 4.62
C THR A 80 3.04 1.28 5.65
N HIS A 81 2.05 0.45 5.33
CA HIS A 81 1.58 -0.62 6.21
C HIS A 81 2.55 -1.80 6.30
N HIS A 82 3.04 -2.30 5.17
CA HIS A 82 3.97 -3.43 5.13
C HIS A 82 5.41 -2.96 5.35
N LYS A 83 5.75 -2.72 6.63
CA LYS A 83 7.06 -2.22 7.04
C LYS A 83 8.20 -3.16 6.64
N MET A 84 9.13 -2.64 5.83
CA MET A 84 10.42 -3.29 5.56
C MET A 84 11.50 -2.83 6.55
N ARG A 85 12.52 -3.66 6.77
CA ARG A 85 13.77 -3.20 7.42
C ARG A 85 14.42 -2.13 6.53
N VAL A 86 15.01 -1.09 7.12
CA VAL A 86 15.62 0.04 6.37
C VAL A 86 16.61 -0.43 5.31
N VAL A 87 17.42 -1.45 5.63
CA VAL A 87 18.37 -2.06 4.68
C VAL A 87 17.66 -2.65 3.44
N LYS A 88 16.52 -3.34 3.65
CA LYS A 88 15.72 -3.92 2.56
C LYS A 88 15.01 -2.84 1.75
N LEU A 89 14.48 -1.82 2.42
CA LEU A 89 13.86 -0.67 1.77
C LEU A 89 14.85 0.11 0.91
N ARG A 90 16.09 0.27 1.38
CA ARG A 90 17.17 0.88 0.60
C ARG A 90 17.51 0.07 -0.65
N LYS A 91 17.61 -1.26 -0.52
CA LYS A 91 17.80 -2.15 -1.69
C LYS A 91 16.66 -2.02 -2.70
N LEU A 92 15.42 -1.91 -2.21
CA LEU A 92 14.26 -1.67 -3.08
C LEU A 92 14.39 -0.33 -3.81
N VAL A 93 14.58 0.79 -3.09
CA VAL A 93 14.74 2.11 -3.71
C VAL A 93 15.83 2.09 -4.77
N TRP A 94 16.98 1.49 -4.47
CA TRP A 94 18.05 1.37 -5.45
C TRP A 94 17.61 0.59 -6.69
N ARG A 95 16.96 -0.58 -6.53
CA ARG A 95 16.43 -1.36 -7.66
C ARG A 95 15.35 -0.66 -8.46
N LEU A 96 14.53 0.19 -7.83
CA LEU A 96 13.49 0.96 -8.52
C LEU A 96 14.08 2.08 -9.38
N MET A 97 15.21 2.63 -8.98
CA MET A 97 15.86 3.76 -9.66
C MET A 97 16.98 3.33 -10.61
N ALA A 98 17.49 2.10 -10.49
CA ALA A 98 18.56 1.57 -11.32
C ALA A 98 18.05 1.21 -12.72
N THR A 99 18.84 1.54 -13.74
CA THR A 99 18.59 1.11 -15.12
C THR A 99 18.80 -0.41 -15.27
N GLU A 100 18.28 -1.01 -16.35
CA GLU A 100 18.44 -2.45 -16.58
C GLU A 100 19.92 -2.89 -16.64
N GLU A 101 20.79 -2.04 -17.21
CA GLU A 101 22.23 -2.26 -17.30
C GLU A 101 22.92 -2.24 -15.92
N GLU A 102 22.45 -1.38 -15.01
CA GLU A 102 22.94 -1.28 -13.63
C GLU A 102 22.45 -2.45 -12.76
N GLN A 103 21.31 -3.06 -13.12
CA GLN A 103 20.72 -4.17 -12.36
C GLN A 103 21.46 -5.50 -12.55
N GLU A 104 22.10 -5.72 -13.69
CA GLU A 104 22.84 -6.96 -14.03
C GLU A 104 24.23 -6.99 -13.40
N HIS A 105 24.85 -5.83 -13.17
CA HIS A 105 26.26 -5.76 -12.81
C HIS A 105 26.61 -6.06 -11.34
N GLN A 106 25.67 -6.18 -10.38
CA GLN A 106 26.08 -6.17 -8.97
C GLN A 106 25.26 -7.04 -7.99
N GLN A 107 25.95 -8.02 -7.41
CA GLN A 107 25.69 -8.62 -6.09
C GLN A 107 26.59 -8.04 -4.97
N GLU A 108 27.67 -7.31 -5.28
CA GLU A 108 28.78 -7.12 -4.30
C GLU A 108 29.04 -5.71 -3.75
N GLN A 109 28.46 -4.62 -4.26
CA GLN A 109 28.68 -3.29 -3.65
C GLN A 109 27.54 -2.88 -2.73
N GLN A 110 27.39 -3.59 -1.61
CA GLN A 110 26.65 -3.09 -0.45
C GLN A 110 27.61 -2.35 0.49
N GLN A 111 28.13 -1.19 0.07
CA GLN A 111 28.76 -0.27 1.01
C GLN A 111 27.74 0.77 1.46
N HIS A 112 27.59 0.87 2.77
CA HIS A 112 26.70 1.77 3.46
C HIS A 112 27.21 3.22 3.28
N PRO A 113 26.46 4.14 2.65
CA PRO A 113 26.67 5.54 2.98
C PRO A 113 26.23 5.71 4.44
N ALA A 114 27.17 6.14 5.28
CA ALA A 114 26.90 6.55 6.65
C ALA A 114 26.04 7.82 6.60
N SER A 115 24.72 7.68 6.52
CA SER A 115 23.84 8.84 6.66
C SER A 115 23.79 9.21 8.14
N SER A 116 24.02 10.47 8.47
CA SER A 116 23.88 11.02 9.83
C SER A 116 22.45 11.03 10.38
N LEU A 117 21.45 10.67 9.56
CA LEU A 117 20.05 10.65 9.94
C LEU A 117 19.71 9.50 10.89
N SER A 118 18.77 9.77 11.80
CA SER A 118 18.15 8.74 12.64
C SER A 118 17.48 7.66 11.79
N GLN A 119 17.28 6.47 12.37
CA GLN A 119 16.62 5.36 11.68
C GLN A 119 15.21 5.72 11.17
N SER A 120 14.46 6.53 11.92
CA SER A 120 13.15 7.05 11.52
C SER A 120 13.26 8.04 10.36
N GLY A 121 14.25 8.94 10.39
CA GLY A 121 14.53 9.88 9.29
C GLY A 121 14.92 9.17 8.00
N GLN A 122 15.82 8.18 8.08
CA GLN A 122 16.19 7.33 6.93
C GLN A 122 14.99 6.62 6.33
N ARG A 123 14.12 6.04 7.17
CA ARG A 123 12.89 5.37 6.71
C ARG A 123 11.98 6.36 5.99
N GLY A 124 11.75 7.54 6.57
CA GLY A 124 10.90 8.57 6.00
C GLY A 124 11.37 9.00 4.60
N LEU A 125 12.67 9.26 4.43
CA LEU A 125 13.24 9.59 3.13
C LEU A 125 13.06 8.48 2.10
N LEU A 126 13.41 7.23 2.46
CA LEU A 126 13.28 6.10 1.55
C LEU A 126 11.81 5.84 1.17
N GLN A 127 10.88 5.99 2.11
CA GLN A 127 9.44 5.88 1.81
C GLN A 127 8.99 7.02 0.88
N GLY A 128 9.52 8.24 1.04
CA GLY A 128 9.30 9.35 0.12
C GLY A 128 9.75 8.99 -1.30
N GLN A 129 10.96 8.46 -1.46
CA GLN A 129 11.50 8.04 -2.75
C GLN A 129 10.65 6.94 -3.41
N VAL A 130 10.13 5.99 -2.64
CA VAL A 130 9.20 4.98 -3.16
C VAL A 130 7.90 5.64 -3.65
N LYS A 131 7.35 6.62 -2.91
CA LYS A 131 6.14 7.34 -3.32
C LYS A 131 6.35 8.16 -4.59
N ASP A 132 7.48 8.85 -4.70
CA ASP A 132 7.84 9.61 -5.90
C ASP A 132 8.01 8.67 -7.10
N TRP A 133 8.69 7.54 -6.93
CA TRP A 133 8.78 6.52 -7.97
C TRP A 133 7.40 6.01 -8.40
N ILE A 134 6.51 5.68 -7.46
CA ILE A 134 5.14 5.21 -7.78
C ILE A 134 4.36 6.24 -8.61
N ARG A 135 4.54 7.54 -8.31
CA ARG A 135 3.89 8.62 -9.04
C ARG A 135 4.34 8.67 -10.50
N ASP A 136 5.65 8.50 -10.72
CA ASP A 136 6.30 8.74 -12.01
C ASP A 136 6.51 7.45 -12.84
N ALA A 137 6.35 6.27 -12.23
CA ALA A 137 6.53 4.96 -12.86
C ALA A 137 5.58 4.72 -14.03
N SER A 138 6.08 4.06 -15.09
CA SER A 138 5.26 3.57 -16.21
C SER A 138 4.33 2.42 -15.76
N GLU A 139 3.37 2.04 -16.61
CA GLU A 139 2.55 0.86 -16.30
C GLU A 139 3.37 -0.42 -16.30
N GLU A 140 4.33 -0.53 -17.22
CA GLU A 140 5.28 -1.63 -17.30
C GLU A 140 6.11 -1.76 -16.01
N ASP A 141 6.57 -0.63 -15.47
CA ASP A 141 7.32 -0.61 -14.20
C ASP A 141 6.46 -1.05 -13.02
N LEU A 142 5.21 -0.57 -12.96
CA LEU A 142 4.26 -0.99 -11.94
C LEU A 142 3.90 -2.48 -12.06
N ARG A 143 3.80 -3.02 -13.27
CA ARG A 143 3.61 -4.47 -13.52
C ARG A 143 4.78 -5.30 -13.00
N ARG A 144 6.01 -4.80 -13.13
CA ARG A 144 7.24 -5.49 -12.69
C ARG A 144 7.50 -5.38 -11.19
N LEU A 145 6.77 -4.53 -10.46
CA LEU A 145 7.01 -4.27 -9.05
C LEU A 145 7.05 -5.55 -8.17
N PRO A 146 6.16 -6.56 -8.34
CA PRO A 146 6.28 -7.82 -7.61
C PRO A 146 7.56 -8.58 -7.90
N GLU A 147 8.03 -8.58 -9.15
CA GLU A 147 9.29 -9.20 -9.54
C GLU A 147 10.49 -8.50 -8.87
N ILE A 148 10.48 -7.17 -8.85
CA ILE A 148 11.50 -6.37 -8.17
C ILE A 148 11.51 -6.67 -6.66
N LEU A 149 10.34 -6.84 -6.04
CA LEU A 149 10.22 -7.25 -4.64
C LEU A 149 10.81 -8.65 -4.39
N ARG A 150 10.61 -9.61 -5.31
CA ARG A 150 11.26 -10.94 -5.21
C ARG A 150 12.77 -10.84 -5.33
N LYS A 151 13.28 -10.07 -6.30
CA LYS A 151 14.71 -9.81 -6.50
C LYS A 151 15.38 -9.14 -5.29
N THR A 152 14.60 -8.45 -4.46
CA THR A 152 15.07 -7.85 -3.19
C THR A 152 14.74 -8.69 -1.96
N HIS A 153 14.44 -9.98 -2.13
CA HIS A 153 14.09 -10.94 -1.08
C HIS A 153 12.90 -10.50 -0.21
N GLN A 154 11.87 -9.91 -0.83
CA GLN A 154 10.59 -9.55 -0.22
C GLN A 154 9.43 -10.40 -0.76
N SER A 155 9.63 -11.72 -0.92
CA SER A 155 8.65 -12.62 -1.57
C SER A 155 7.24 -12.55 -0.98
N VAL A 156 7.10 -12.52 0.35
CA VAL A 156 5.79 -12.41 1.01
C VAL A 156 5.07 -11.12 0.65
N MET A 157 5.80 -10.01 0.52
CA MET A 157 5.22 -8.74 0.07
C MET A 157 4.88 -8.78 -1.41
N ALA A 158 5.73 -9.40 -2.24
CA ALA A 158 5.44 -9.60 -3.66
C ALA A 158 4.13 -10.38 -3.86
N GLU A 159 3.94 -11.50 -3.14
CA GLU A 159 2.73 -12.31 -3.21
C GLU A 159 1.47 -11.53 -2.76
N ARG A 160 1.57 -10.75 -1.68
CA ARG A 160 0.47 -9.88 -1.22
C ARG A 160 0.12 -8.82 -2.25
N LEU A 161 1.11 -8.21 -2.88
CA LEU A 161 0.90 -7.21 -3.92
C LEU A 161 0.27 -7.84 -5.17
N GLU A 162 0.76 -8.99 -5.62
CA GLU A 162 0.19 -9.71 -6.76
C GLU A 162 -1.26 -10.11 -6.52
N GLY A 163 -1.61 -10.55 -5.30
CA GLY A 163 -2.99 -10.82 -4.94
C GLY A 163 -3.88 -9.60 -5.15
N LYS A 164 -3.41 -8.42 -4.73
CA LYS A 164 -4.15 -7.16 -4.89
C LYS A 164 -4.22 -6.68 -6.33
N MET A 165 -3.14 -6.84 -7.10
CA MET A 165 -3.14 -6.55 -8.54
C MET A 165 -4.09 -7.46 -9.30
N ARG A 166 -4.16 -8.75 -8.93
CA ARG A 166 -5.11 -9.71 -9.51
C ARG A 166 -6.55 -9.37 -9.17
N GLU A 167 -6.85 -8.96 -7.92
CA GLU A 167 -8.19 -8.47 -7.55
C GLU A 167 -8.61 -7.27 -8.43
N LEU A 168 -7.70 -6.34 -8.72
CA LEU A 168 -7.97 -5.19 -9.60
C LEU A 168 -8.17 -5.61 -11.07
N GLN A 169 -7.38 -6.56 -11.55
CA GLN A 169 -7.52 -7.11 -12.90
C GLN A 169 -8.83 -7.90 -13.06
N GLU A 170 -9.19 -8.74 -12.10
CA GLU A 170 -10.49 -9.44 -12.10
C GLU A 170 -11.67 -8.42 -12.11
N ALA A 171 -11.51 -7.28 -11.45
CA ALA A 171 -12.49 -6.20 -11.49
C ALA A 171 -12.59 -5.51 -12.87
N SER A 172 -11.50 -5.45 -13.65
CA SER A 172 -11.51 -4.89 -15.01
C SER A 172 -12.23 -5.79 -16.01
N GLU A 173 -12.16 -7.11 -15.80
CA GLU A 173 -12.94 -8.10 -16.56
C GLU A 173 -14.45 -8.03 -16.27
N CYS A 174 -14.88 -7.21 -15.30
CA CYS A 174 -16.28 -6.97 -14.98
C CYS A 174 -17.05 -8.24 -14.53
N ASN A 175 -16.31 -9.30 -14.19
CA ASN A 175 -16.86 -10.53 -13.65
C ASN A 175 -17.43 -10.24 -12.25
N SER A 176 -18.70 -10.58 -12.05
CA SER A 176 -19.50 -10.11 -10.91
C SER A 176 -18.84 -10.36 -9.55
N VAL A 177 -18.79 -9.29 -8.76
CA VAL A 177 -18.74 -9.21 -7.28
C VAL A 177 -18.34 -10.51 -6.59
N ARG A 178 -17.07 -10.64 -6.20
CA ARG A 178 -16.72 -11.52 -5.09
C ARG A 178 -17.37 -10.97 -3.82
N ASN A 179 -18.52 -11.53 -3.46
CA ASN A 179 -19.00 -11.58 -2.08
C ASN A 179 -18.11 -12.54 -1.28
N GLY A 180 -16.81 -12.29 -1.26
CA GLY A 180 -15.87 -13.01 -0.44
C GLY A 180 -15.96 -12.46 0.97
N VAL A 181 -16.56 -13.24 1.88
CA VAL A 181 -16.38 -13.08 3.32
C VAL A 181 -14.94 -13.44 3.63
N THR A 182 -14.00 -12.57 3.30
CA THR A 182 -12.70 -12.55 3.96
C THR A 182 -12.90 -11.70 5.20
N SER A 183 -12.93 -12.38 6.35
CA SER A 183 -12.82 -11.75 7.66
C SER A 183 -11.66 -10.77 7.59
N SER A 184 -11.94 -9.47 7.70
CA SER A 184 -10.88 -8.48 7.81
C SER A 184 -9.99 -8.89 8.97
N PRO A 185 -8.65 -8.94 8.81
CA PRO A 185 -7.77 -9.15 9.94
C PRO A 185 -8.11 -8.11 11.00
N HIS A 186 -8.32 -8.59 12.23
CA HIS A 186 -8.45 -7.73 13.38
C HIS A 186 -7.16 -6.90 13.48
N CYS A 187 -7.29 -5.59 13.56
CA CYS A 187 -6.13 -4.73 13.64
C CYS A 187 -5.86 -4.51 15.12
N ASP A 188 -5.04 -5.41 15.67
CA ASP A 188 -4.48 -5.22 17.00
C ASP A 188 -3.52 -4.03 16.91
N VAL A 189 -3.87 -2.97 17.63
CA VAL A 189 -2.97 -1.85 17.87
C VAL A 189 -1.89 -2.40 18.79
N GLU A 190 -0.68 -2.67 18.27
CA GLU A 190 0.47 -2.94 19.12
C GLU A 190 0.72 -1.67 19.96
N GLU A 191 0.26 -1.69 21.22
CA GLU A 191 0.78 -0.80 22.24
C GLU A 191 2.27 -1.08 22.37
N VAL A 192 3.09 -0.13 21.93
CA VAL A 192 4.49 -0.07 22.31
C VAL A 192 4.51 0.24 23.79
N SER A 193 4.54 -0.80 24.62
CA SER A 193 4.96 -0.69 26.01
C SER A 193 6.40 -0.19 26.02
N GLN A 194 6.56 1.08 26.38
CA GLN A 194 7.84 1.59 26.86
C GLN A 194 8.08 0.93 28.22
N SER A 195 9.04 0.02 28.28
CA SER A 195 9.68 -0.39 29.52
C SER A 195 11.06 0.24 29.55
N GLU A 196 11.25 1.10 30.53
CA GLU A 196 12.50 1.74 30.96
C GLU A 196 13.63 0.73 31.24
#